data_AF-B4PB22-F1
#
_entry.id   AF-B4PB22-F1
#
_cell.length_a   1.000
_cell.length_b   1.000
_cell.length_c   1.000
_cell.angle_alpha   90.00
_cell.angle_beta   90.00
_cell.angle_gamma   90.00
#
_symmetry.space_group_name_H-M   'P 1'
#
loop_
_entity.id
_entity.type
_entity.pdbx_description
1 polymer ?
#
loop_
_entity_poly.entity_id
_entity_poly.type
_entity_poly.pdbx_seq_one_letter_code
_entity_poly.pdbx_strand_id
1 'polypeptide(L)'
;MKMRCMFIFVISAVSLACAAPPKSQNEILAHFFGYAETIRGIQIHNMMTLTINFVQHVVDSVPAEHRGPGTASLQAYANKGKSLRLTGTTGEKYMYIYELQQVFEGLNDKLSQSAPESQVIGMSLLGLLGVSTEFATEDEHLHNKFVEGATKMKAKLTSATIDRESELFNAINEYIASTDIQQHEPLFVKIMSFKSRF
;
A
#
# COMPACT_ATOMS: atom_id res chain seq x y z
N MET A 1 -50.66 -34.82 12.37
CA MET A 1 -50.69 -33.35 12.55
C MET A 1 -49.29 -32.87 12.96
N LYS A 2 -48.40 -32.58 12.01
CA LYS A 2 -47.06 -31.98 12.24
C LYS A 2 -46.39 -31.68 10.89
N MET A 3 -46.78 -30.58 10.24
CA MET A 3 -46.02 -30.00 9.11
C MET A 3 -46.55 -28.60 8.76
N ARG A 4 -46.50 -27.65 9.71
CA ARG A 4 -46.96 -26.27 9.45
C ARG A 4 -46.07 -25.13 9.97
N CYS A 5 -44.94 -25.41 10.62
CA CYS A 5 -44.10 -24.34 11.22
C CYS A 5 -42.74 -24.13 10.55
N MET A 6 -42.32 -24.96 9.60
CA MET A 6 -40.95 -24.88 9.05
C MET A 6 -40.81 -23.99 7.80
N PHE A 7 -41.92 -23.49 7.23
CA PHE A 7 -41.91 -22.66 6.02
C PHE A 7 -41.87 -21.15 6.28
N ILE A 8 -42.06 -20.69 7.52
CA ILE A 8 -42.18 -19.25 7.81
C ILE A 8 -40.80 -18.60 8.07
N PHE A 9 -39.83 -19.35 8.61
CA PHE A 9 -38.52 -18.78 8.96
C PHE A 9 -37.60 -18.48 7.77
N VAL A 10 -37.78 -19.17 6.63
CA VAL A 10 -36.95 -18.95 5.43
C VAL A 10 -37.38 -17.70 4.66
N ILE A 11 -38.65 -17.28 4.76
CA ILE A 11 -39.16 -16.11 4.04
C ILE A 11 -38.74 -14.80 4.71
N SER A 12 -38.59 -14.79 6.04
CA SER A 12 -38.13 -13.62 6.81
C SER A 12 -36.65 -13.28 6.60
N ALA A 13 -35.78 -14.26 6.30
CA ALA A 13 -34.36 -13.99 6.04
C ALA A 13 -34.13 -13.41 4.63
N VAL A 14 -34.96 -13.76 3.65
CA VAL A 14 -34.86 -13.24 2.26
C VAL A 14 -35.45 -11.83 2.15
N SER A 15 -36.39 -11.46 3.02
CA SER A 15 -37.04 -10.13 2.99
C SER A 15 -36.22 -9.02 3.65
N LEU A 16 -35.27 -9.34 4.54
CA LEU A 16 -34.39 -8.36 5.17
C LEU A 16 -33.11 -8.03 4.38
N ALA A 17 -32.74 -8.85 3.39
CA ALA A 17 -31.64 -8.54 2.47
C ALA A 17 -32.02 -7.47 1.42
N CYS A 18 -33.32 -7.19 1.26
CA CYS A 18 -33.86 -6.19 0.32
C CYS A 18 -34.12 -4.80 0.95
N ALA A 19 -33.76 -4.58 2.20
CA ALA A 19 -34.17 -3.38 2.95
C ALA A 19 -33.14 -2.25 3.04
N ALA A 20 -31.94 -2.42 2.47
CA ALA A 20 -31.02 -1.30 2.32
C ALA A 20 -31.45 -0.47 1.09
N PRO A 21 -31.73 0.84 1.24
CA PRO A 21 -31.95 1.70 0.08
C PRO A 21 -30.77 1.55 -0.88
N PRO A 22 -30.99 1.49 -2.20
CA PRO A 22 -29.89 1.45 -3.15
C PRO A 22 -29.00 2.67 -2.93
N LYS A 23 -27.69 2.44 -2.77
CA LYS A 23 -26.71 3.52 -2.62
C LYS A 23 -26.85 4.49 -3.79
N SER A 24 -26.76 5.78 -3.51
CA SER A 24 -26.69 6.78 -4.58
C SER A 24 -25.43 6.56 -5.42
N GLN A 25 -25.42 7.08 -6.64
CA GLN A 25 -24.27 6.97 -7.55
C GLN A 25 -23.01 7.60 -6.92
N ASN A 26 -23.16 8.74 -6.23
CA ASN A 26 -22.07 9.40 -5.52
C ASN A 26 -21.62 8.58 -4.30
N GLU A 27 -22.53 7.94 -3.55
CA GLU A 27 -22.15 7.04 -2.45
C GLU A 27 -21.35 5.83 -2.93
N ILE A 28 -21.66 5.29 -4.11
CA ILE A 28 -20.88 4.20 -4.72
C ILE A 28 -19.44 4.66 -5.00
N LEU A 29 -19.28 5.86 -5.56
CA LEU A 29 -17.97 6.45 -5.86
C LEU A 29 -17.18 6.80 -4.60
N ALA A 30 -17.81 7.44 -3.60
CA ALA A 30 -17.19 7.74 -2.31
C ALA A 30 -16.70 6.45 -1.61
N HIS A 31 -17.50 5.38 -1.68
CA HIS A 31 -17.11 4.09 -1.12
C HIS A 31 -15.95 3.43 -1.86
N PHE A 32 -15.84 3.64 -3.18
CA PHE A 32 -14.70 3.20 -3.97
C PHE A 32 -13.41 3.95 -3.58
N PHE A 33 -13.48 5.26 -3.37
CA PHE A 33 -12.32 6.01 -2.87
C PHE A 33 -11.87 5.55 -1.48
N GLY A 34 -12.80 5.32 -0.55
CA GLY A 34 -12.45 4.77 0.76
C GLY A 34 -11.83 3.36 0.67
N TYR A 35 -12.32 2.54 -0.26
CA TYR A 35 -11.70 1.26 -0.57
C TYR A 35 -10.28 1.40 -1.12
N ALA A 36 -10.07 2.27 -2.11
CA ALA A 36 -8.76 2.55 -2.71
C ALA A 36 -7.74 3.04 -1.67
N GLU A 37 -8.14 3.93 -0.76
CA GLU A 37 -7.30 4.38 0.35
C GLU A 37 -6.94 3.25 1.30
N THR A 38 -7.89 2.36 1.59
CA THR A 38 -7.66 1.23 2.48
C THR A 38 -6.62 0.27 1.91
N ILE A 39 -6.77 -0.14 0.65
CA ILE A 39 -5.81 -1.05 0.00
C ILE A 39 -4.44 -0.40 -0.16
N ARG A 40 -4.39 0.91 -0.42
CA ARG A 40 -3.14 1.67 -0.46
C ARG A 40 -2.46 1.77 0.91
N GLY A 41 -3.24 1.97 1.97
CA GLY A 41 -2.74 1.96 3.35
C GLY A 41 -2.13 0.60 3.74
N ILE A 42 -2.73 -0.50 3.29
CA ILE A 42 -2.19 -1.86 3.49
C ILE A 42 -0.85 -2.02 2.77
N GLN A 43 -0.78 -1.67 1.48
CA GLN A 43 0.46 -1.74 0.69
C GLN A 43 1.60 -0.98 1.39
N ILE A 44 1.36 0.28 1.76
CA ILE A 44 2.37 1.11 2.44
C ILE A 44 2.79 0.49 3.77
N HIS A 45 1.86 -0.06 4.54
CA HIS A 45 2.18 -0.73 5.80
C HIS A 45 3.09 -1.95 5.60
N ASN A 46 2.83 -2.75 4.56
CA ASN A 46 3.62 -3.93 4.22
C ASN A 46 5.03 -3.53 3.78
N MET A 47 5.13 -2.61 2.82
CA MET A 47 6.42 -2.06 2.34
C MET A 47 7.26 -1.46 3.48
N MET A 48 6.61 -0.77 4.41
CA MET A 48 7.28 -0.23 5.60
C MET A 48 7.82 -1.34 6.51
N THR A 49 7.04 -2.40 6.72
CA THR A 49 7.47 -3.56 7.52
C THR A 49 8.67 -4.25 6.88
N LEU A 50 8.64 -4.47 5.57
CA LEU A 50 9.76 -4.98 4.78
C LEU A 50 11.02 -4.11 4.96
N THR A 51 10.85 -2.79 4.85
CA THR A 51 11.94 -1.81 5.02
C THR A 51 12.57 -1.89 6.42
N ILE A 52 11.75 -1.90 7.47
CA ILE A 52 12.22 -1.96 8.86
C ILE A 52 12.97 -3.28 9.09
N ASN A 53 12.40 -4.39 8.65
CA ASN A 53 13.00 -5.72 8.82
C ASN A 53 14.33 -5.83 8.09
N PHE A 54 14.40 -5.33 6.86
CA PHE A 54 15.63 -5.30 6.09
C PHE A 54 16.72 -4.50 6.81
N VAL A 55 16.43 -3.25 7.20
CA VAL A 55 17.44 -2.41 7.87
C VAL A 55 17.86 -3.01 9.21
N GLN A 56 16.93 -3.55 9.99
CA GLN A 56 17.27 -4.24 11.24
C GLN A 56 18.16 -5.46 10.98
N HIS A 57 17.89 -6.23 9.93
CA HIS A 57 18.73 -7.36 9.53
C HIS A 57 20.16 -6.91 9.17
N VAL A 58 20.32 -5.78 8.48
CA VAL A 58 21.66 -5.20 8.20
C VAL A 58 22.39 -4.87 9.50
N VAL A 59 21.70 -4.21 10.45
CA VAL A 59 22.27 -3.88 11.76
C VAL A 59 22.68 -5.13 12.54
N ASP A 60 21.82 -6.14 12.55
CA ASP A 60 22.04 -7.38 13.29
C ASP A 60 23.15 -8.24 12.68
N SER A 61 23.42 -8.07 11.38
CA SER A 61 24.49 -8.77 10.67
C SER A 61 25.89 -8.24 11.00
N VAL A 62 26.00 -7.01 11.53
CA VAL A 62 27.29 -6.46 11.98
C VAL A 62 27.63 -6.99 13.38
N PRO A 63 28.76 -7.73 13.54
CA PRO A 63 29.22 -8.20 14.85
C PRO A 63 29.33 -7.05 15.85
N ALA A 64 28.94 -7.29 17.11
CA ALA A 64 28.81 -6.24 18.12
C ALA A 64 30.11 -5.43 18.31
N GLU A 65 31.24 -6.13 18.28
CA GLU A 65 32.60 -5.60 18.37
C GLU A 65 33.01 -4.73 17.17
N HIS A 66 32.32 -4.86 16.03
CA HIS A 66 32.59 -4.14 14.80
C HIS A 66 31.59 -3.01 14.54
N ARG A 67 30.60 -2.81 15.42
CA ARG A 67 29.58 -1.76 15.23
C ARG A 67 30.17 -0.38 15.44
N GLY A 68 29.84 0.52 14.53
CA GLY A 68 30.30 1.90 14.50
C GLY A 68 29.20 2.87 14.06
N PRO A 69 29.59 4.05 13.54
CA PRO A 69 28.65 5.11 13.16
C PRO A 69 27.64 4.71 12.08
N GLY A 70 28.01 3.79 11.18
CA GLY A 70 27.12 3.33 10.11
C GLY A 70 25.96 2.50 10.68
N THR A 71 26.29 1.52 11.50
CA THR A 71 25.34 0.67 12.23
C THR A 71 24.44 1.50 13.13
N ALA A 72 25.00 2.49 13.84
CA ALA A 72 24.22 3.40 14.68
C ALA A 72 23.19 4.21 13.87
N SER A 73 23.58 4.69 12.68
CA SER A 73 22.69 5.43 11.77
C SER A 73 21.54 4.54 11.26
N LEU A 74 21.85 3.31 10.85
CA LEU A 74 20.84 2.33 10.42
C LEU A 74 19.91 1.92 11.56
N GLN A 75 20.43 1.75 12.79
CA GLN A 75 19.62 1.42 13.95
C GLN A 75 18.67 2.57 14.30
N ALA A 76 19.12 3.82 14.22
CA ALA A 76 18.28 4.99 14.41
C ALA A 76 17.15 5.06 13.38
N TYR A 77 17.46 4.78 12.11
CA TYR A 77 16.46 4.71 11.05
C TYR A 77 15.43 3.59 11.30
N ALA A 78 15.86 2.37 11.63
CA ALA A 78 14.95 1.28 11.97
C ALA A 78 14.05 1.62 13.17
N ASN A 79 14.57 2.33 14.17
CA ASN A 79 13.79 2.78 15.33
C ASN A 79 12.75 3.86 14.95
N LYS A 80 13.11 4.82 14.09
CA LYS A 80 12.16 5.78 13.50
C LYS A 80 11.03 5.03 12.79
N GLY A 81 11.36 4.02 11.98
CA GLY A 81 10.39 3.17 11.31
C GLY A 81 9.44 2.45 12.27
N LYS A 82 9.97 1.83 13.34
CA LYS A 82 9.14 1.16 14.37
C LYS A 82 8.13 2.12 15.01
N SER A 83 8.54 3.36 15.29
CA SER A 83 7.66 4.39 15.84
C SER A 83 6.58 4.80 14.83
N LEU A 84 6.99 5.16 13.61
CA LEU A 84 6.08 5.58 12.54
C LEU A 84 5.08 4.46 12.17
N ARG A 85 5.44 3.19 12.31
CA ARG A 85 4.54 2.08 12.02
C ARG A 85 3.31 2.11 12.92
N LEU A 86 3.50 2.46 14.19
CA LEU A 86 2.44 2.50 15.22
C LEU A 86 1.58 3.77 15.12
N THR A 87 2.20 4.93 14.93
CA THR A 87 1.52 6.23 15.09
C THR A 87 1.52 7.10 13.84
N GLY A 88 2.29 6.75 12.83
CA GLY A 88 2.44 7.55 11.61
C GLY A 88 1.23 7.45 10.69
N THR A 89 0.97 8.56 10.01
CA THR A 89 0.03 8.66 8.89
C THR A 89 0.53 7.86 7.68
N THR A 90 -0.37 7.55 6.75
CA THR A 90 -0.02 6.88 5.49
C THR A 90 1.05 7.66 4.71
N GLY A 91 0.96 8.99 4.69
CA GLY A 91 1.96 9.85 4.04
C GLY A 91 3.34 9.79 4.69
N GLU A 92 3.42 9.85 6.02
CA GLU A 92 4.70 9.73 6.74
C GLU A 92 5.34 8.35 6.55
N LYS A 93 4.53 7.29 6.52
CA LYS A 93 4.99 5.93 6.26
C LYS A 93 5.53 5.77 4.84
N TYR A 94 4.83 6.36 3.88
CA TYR A 94 5.29 6.40 2.48
C TYR A 94 6.62 7.14 2.34
N MET A 95 6.73 8.34 2.93
CA MET A 95 7.98 9.10 2.91
C MET A 95 9.14 8.32 3.54
N TYR A 96 8.90 7.65 4.67
CA TYR A 96 9.90 6.80 5.30
C TYR A 96 10.43 5.74 4.32
N ILE A 97 9.58 5.07 3.55
CA ILE A 97 10.03 4.06 2.57
C ILE A 97 10.95 4.67 1.50
N TYR A 98 10.63 5.86 1.01
CA TYR A 98 11.42 6.56 -0.03
C TYR A 98 12.75 7.12 0.49
N GLU A 99 12.84 7.41 1.79
CA GLU A 99 14.10 7.84 2.42
C GLU A 99 15.15 6.70 2.45
N LEU A 100 14.76 5.44 2.25
CA LEU A 100 15.67 4.29 2.35
C LEU A 100 16.92 4.45 1.47
N GLN A 101 16.74 4.88 0.22
CA GLN A 101 17.85 5.10 -0.71
C GLN A 101 18.84 6.15 -0.17
N GLN A 102 18.31 7.29 0.30
CA GLN A 102 19.13 8.38 0.85
C GLN A 102 19.87 7.97 2.11
N VAL A 103 19.27 7.11 2.94
CA VAL A 103 19.93 6.56 4.13
C VAL A 103 21.17 5.78 3.74
N PHE A 104 21.08 4.90 2.75
CA PHE A 104 22.23 4.11 2.30
C PHE A 104 23.26 4.95 1.54
N GLU A 105 22.83 5.93 0.72
CA GLU A 105 23.74 6.88 0.08
C GLU A 105 24.54 7.68 1.12
N GLY A 106 23.87 8.17 2.18
CA GLY A 106 24.51 8.91 3.27
C GLY A 106 25.41 8.07 4.20
N LEU A 107 25.42 6.74 4.05
CA LEU A 107 26.39 5.89 4.74
C LEU A 107 27.76 5.93 4.07
N ASN A 108 27.86 6.20 2.76
CA ASN A 108 29.14 6.24 2.06
C ASN A 108 30.11 7.26 2.68
N ASP A 109 29.60 8.38 3.19
CA ASP A 109 30.41 9.41 3.87
C ASP A 109 30.87 8.99 5.28
N LYS A 110 30.19 8.00 5.89
CA LYS A 110 30.43 7.53 7.25
C LYS A 110 31.21 6.21 7.32
N LEU A 111 31.31 5.51 6.20
CA LEU A 111 31.94 4.20 6.11
C LEU A 111 33.35 4.32 5.54
N SER A 112 34.35 4.00 6.35
CA SER A 112 35.71 3.81 5.84
C SER A 112 35.74 2.52 5.00
N GLN A 113 36.17 2.60 3.73
CA GLN A 113 36.11 1.48 2.78
C GLN A 113 36.84 0.20 3.24
N SER A 114 37.77 0.32 4.20
CA SER A 114 38.53 -0.81 4.75
C SER A 114 38.05 -1.31 6.12
N ALA A 115 37.03 -0.67 6.72
CA ALA A 115 36.53 -1.09 8.03
C ALA A 115 35.66 -2.36 7.93
N PRO A 116 35.75 -3.30 8.89
CA PRO A 116 34.90 -4.49 8.92
C PRO A 116 33.39 -4.17 8.91
N GLU A 117 32.98 -3.08 9.56
CA GLU A 117 31.61 -2.56 9.52
C GLU A 117 31.12 -2.32 8.08
N SER A 118 31.93 -1.60 7.30
CA SER A 118 31.62 -1.18 5.94
C SER A 118 31.49 -2.37 4.99
N GLN A 119 32.29 -3.42 5.19
CA GLN A 119 32.23 -4.63 4.38
C GLN A 119 30.89 -5.36 4.59
N VAL A 120 30.46 -5.52 5.84
CA VAL A 120 29.20 -6.20 6.17
C VAL A 120 28.00 -5.40 5.66
N ILE A 121 27.97 -4.09 5.91
CA ILE A 121 26.89 -3.21 5.43
C ILE A 121 26.88 -3.17 3.90
N GLY A 122 28.04 -3.07 3.26
CA GLY A 122 28.18 -3.05 1.81
C GLY A 122 27.67 -4.33 1.13
N MET A 123 27.98 -5.50 1.69
CA MET A 123 27.42 -6.77 1.20
C MET A 123 25.89 -6.83 1.36
N SER A 124 25.38 -6.22 2.42
CA SER A 124 23.93 -6.17 2.69
C SER A 124 23.16 -5.31 1.68
N LEU A 125 23.81 -4.40 0.96
CA LEU A 125 23.18 -3.62 -0.12
C LEU A 125 22.65 -4.50 -1.25
N LEU A 126 23.23 -5.68 -1.48
CA LEU A 126 22.69 -6.65 -2.44
C LEU A 126 21.26 -7.09 -2.06
N GLY A 127 20.94 -7.10 -0.77
CA GLY A 127 19.60 -7.40 -0.27
C GLY A 127 18.55 -6.34 -0.63
N LEU A 128 18.95 -5.12 -1.03
CA LEU A 128 18.00 -4.11 -1.53
C LEU A 128 17.30 -4.57 -2.81
N LEU A 129 17.96 -5.40 -3.65
CA LEU A 129 17.31 -5.99 -4.82
C LEU A 129 16.14 -6.91 -4.42
N GLY A 130 16.30 -7.64 -3.31
CA GLY A 130 15.23 -8.44 -2.72
C GLY A 130 14.08 -7.56 -2.25
N VAL A 131 14.36 -6.49 -1.52
CA VAL A 131 13.34 -5.52 -1.07
C VAL A 131 12.59 -4.89 -2.25
N SER A 132 13.30 -4.50 -3.32
CA SER A 132 12.69 -3.97 -4.53
C SER A 132 11.76 -4.96 -5.22
N THR A 133 12.11 -6.25 -5.20
CA THR A 133 11.24 -7.32 -5.73
C THR A 133 9.96 -7.44 -4.91
N GLU A 134 10.08 -7.46 -3.58
CA GLU A 134 8.92 -7.49 -2.67
C GLU A 134 8.03 -6.24 -2.83
N PHE A 135 8.62 -5.07 -3.08
CA PHE A 135 7.86 -3.84 -3.38
C PHE A 135 7.07 -3.96 -4.69
N ALA A 136 7.66 -4.56 -5.72
CA ALA A 136 6.95 -4.83 -6.97
C ALA A 136 5.78 -5.81 -6.75
N THR A 137 5.95 -6.82 -5.89
CA THR A 137 4.87 -7.74 -5.50
C THR A 137 3.74 -7.03 -4.76
N GLU A 138 4.05 -6.15 -3.80
CA GLU A 138 3.04 -5.35 -3.11
C GLU A 138 2.31 -4.39 -4.05
N ASP A 139 3.01 -3.83 -5.04
CA ASP A 139 2.41 -3.01 -6.11
C ASP A 139 1.48 -3.82 -7.01
N GLU A 140 1.87 -5.01 -7.45
CA GLU A 140 1.01 -5.92 -8.20
C GLU A 140 -0.26 -6.29 -7.40
N HIS A 141 -0.11 -6.54 -6.09
CA HIS A 141 -1.25 -6.82 -5.21
C HIS A 141 -2.20 -5.61 -5.11
N LEU A 142 -1.68 -4.40 -4.95
CA LEU A 142 -2.47 -3.18 -4.97
C LEU A 142 -3.23 -3.05 -6.31
N HIS A 143 -2.51 -3.16 -7.43
CA HIS A 143 -3.06 -2.98 -8.77
C HIS A 143 -4.20 -3.97 -9.03
N ASN A 144 -3.98 -5.26 -8.76
CA ASN A 144 -5.00 -6.29 -8.91
C ASN A 144 -6.26 -6.02 -8.08
N LYS A 145 -6.10 -5.60 -6.82
CA LYS A 145 -7.23 -5.25 -5.94
C LYS A 145 -7.96 -4.00 -6.41
N PHE A 146 -7.22 -3.00 -6.90
CA PHE A 146 -7.80 -1.81 -7.48
C PHE A 146 -8.63 -2.14 -8.73
N VAL A 147 -8.10 -2.96 -9.66
CA VAL A 147 -8.81 -3.42 -10.87
C VAL A 147 -10.11 -4.14 -10.49
N GLU A 148 -10.06 -5.04 -9.51
CA GLU A 148 -11.22 -5.76 -8.99
C GLU A 148 -12.27 -4.78 -8.42
N GLY A 149 -11.84 -3.84 -7.58
CA GLY A 149 -12.69 -2.81 -6.98
C GLY A 149 -13.32 -1.89 -8.01
N ALA A 150 -12.55 -1.44 -9.00
CA ALA A 150 -13.00 -0.55 -10.06
C ALA A 150 -14.03 -1.25 -10.96
N THR A 151 -13.82 -2.52 -11.28
CA THR A 151 -14.78 -3.33 -12.05
C THR A 151 -16.10 -3.47 -11.30
N LYS A 152 -16.05 -3.80 -10.01
CA LYS A 152 -17.25 -3.92 -9.15
C LYS A 152 -17.99 -2.59 -8.98
N MET A 153 -17.25 -1.47 -8.92
CA MET A 153 -17.82 -0.13 -8.84
C MET A 153 -18.52 0.25 -10.16
N LYS A 154 -17.84 0.09 -11.31
CA LYS A 154 -18.41 0.38 -12.63
C LYS A 154 -19.70 -0.39 -12.90
N ALA A 155 -19.76 -1.67 -12.54
CA ALA A 155 -20.95 -2.50 -12.72
C ALA A 155 -22.19 -2.02 -11.94
N LYS A 156 -22.03 -1.14 -10.95
CA LYS A 156 -23.12 -0.57 -10.14
C LYS A 156 -23.53 0.83 -10.58
N LEU A 157 -22.80 1.43 -11.52
CA LEU A 157 -23.05 2.78 -11.99
C LEU A 157 -23.86 2.79 -13.28
N THR A 158 -24.62 3.85 -13.48
CA THR A 158 -25.32 4.10 -14.75
C THR A 158 -24.36 4.68 -15.78
N SER A 159 -24.63 4.44 -17.07
CA SER A 159 -23.84 5.03 -18.16
C SER A 159 -23.79 6.55 -18.06
N ALA A 160 -24.92 7.19 -17.72
CA ALA A 160 -24.99 8.64 -17.53
C ALA A 160 -24.03 9.15 -16.43
N THR A 161 -23.82 8.38 -15.35
CA THR A 161 -22.84 8.74 -14.31
C THR A 161 -21.43 8.56 -14.82
N ILE A 162 -21.16 7.47 -15.56
CA ILE A 162 -19.84 7.22 -16.16
C ILE A 162 -19.45 8.34 -17.13
N ASP A 163 -20.40 8.77 -17.98
CA ASP A 163 -20.18 9.86 -18.93
C ASP A 163 -19.95 11.20 -18.21
N ARG A 164 -20.75 11.49 -17.17
CA ARG A 164 -20.60 12.69 -16.34
C ARG A 164 -19.22 12.75 -15.66
N GLU A 165 -18.71 11.63 -15.18
CA GLU A 165 -17.41 11.52 -14.50
C GLU A 165 -16.29 11.00 -15.43
N SER A 166 -16.38 11.30 -16.74
CA SER A 166 -15.47 10.74 -17.75
C SER A 166 -13.98 10.96 -17.47
N GLU A 167 -13.58 12.10 -16.90
CA GLU A 167 -12.20 12.36 -16.49
C GLU A 167 -11.68 11.33 -15.46
N LEU A 168 -12.50 11.03 -14.45
CA LEU A 168 -12.18 10.04 -13.42
C LEU A 168 -12.06 8.66 -14.07
N PHE A 169 -13.03 8.28 -14.90
CA PHE A 169 -13.02 6.97 -15.54
C PHE A 169 -11.87 6.79 -16.54
N ASN A 170 -11.46 7.86 -17.22
CA ASN A 170 -10.26 7.86 -18.04
C ASN A 170 -9.00 7.63 -17.19
N ALA A 171 -8.86 8.32 -16.05
CA ALA A 171 -7.72 8.10 -15.15
C ALA A 171 -7.71 6.68 -14.56
N ILE A 172 -8.88 6.14 -14.18
CA ILE A 172 -9.02 4.75 -13.73
C ILE A 172 -8.62 3.77 -14.84
N ASN A 173 -9.07 4.00 -16.08
CA ASN A 173 -8.72 3.12 -17.21
C ASN A 173 -7.22 3.17 -17.52
N GLU A 174 -6.62 4.35 -17.44
CA GLU A 174 -5.18 4.55 -17.64
C GLU A 174 -4.36 3.77 -16.61
N TYR A 175 -4.72 3.84 -15.32
CA TYR A 175 -4.09 3.03 -14.27
C TYR A 175 -4.28 1.53 -14.48
N ILE A 176 -5.50 1.09 -14.81
CA ILE A 176 -5.81 -0.33 -15.07
C ILE A 176 -5.01 -0.87 -16.26
N ALA A 177 -4.86 -0.08 -17.32
CA ALA A 177 -4.16 -0.49 -18.54
C ALA A 177 -2.64 -0.38 -18.42
N SER A 178 -2.13 0.31 -17.41
CA SER A 178 -0.69 0.47 -17.18
C SER A 178 -0.05 -0.88 -16.85
N THR A 179 1.02 -1.21 -17.59
CA THR A 179 1.94 -2.30 -17.26
C THR A 179 3.27 -1.78 -16.72
N ASP A 180 3.47 -0.45 -16.73
CA ASP A 180 4.66 0.21 -16.19
C ASP A 180 4.42 0.57 -14.72
N ILE A 181 5.10 -0.15 -13.82
CA ILE A 181 5.07 0.08 -12.36
C ILE A 181 5.48 1.51 -12.02
N GLN A 182 6.38 2.14 -12.79
CA GLN A 182 6.79 3.52 -12.52
C GLN A 182 5.65 4.53 -12.70
N GLN A 183 4.64 4.20 -13.51
CA GLN A 183 3.46 5.04 -13.73
C GLN A 183 2.35 4.80 -12.70
N HIS A 184 2.39 3.69 -11.95
CA HIS A 184 1.31 3.35 -11.02
C HIS A 184 1.12 4.42 -9.95
N GLU A 185 2.20 4.96 -9.38
CA GLU A 185 2.09 5.99 -8.35
C GLU A 185 1.49 7.31 -8.89
N PRO A 186 2.04 7.95 -9.95
CA PRO A 186 1.44 9.16 -10.51
C PRO A 186 -0.03 8.99 -10.91
N LEU A 187 -0.38 7.85 -11.50
CA LEU A 187 -1.75 7.55 -11.92
C LEU A 187 -2.68 7.33 -10.74
N PHE A 188 -2.23 6.63 -9.69
CA PHE A 188 -3.00 6.46 -8.46
C PHE A 188 -3.27 7.83 -7.78
N VAL A 189 -2.24 8.68 -7.67
CA VAL A 189 -2.39 10.05 -7.13
C VAL A 189 -3.39 10.87 -7.96
N LYS A 190 -3.30 10.80 -9.30
CA LYS A 190 -4.25 11.45 -10.21
C LYS A 190 -5.68 10.99 -9.92
N ILE A 191 -5.93 9.68 -9.79
CA ILE A 191 -7.25 9.14 -9.43
C ILE A 191 -7.72 9.68 -8.08
N MET A 192 -6.85 9.65 -7.06
CA MET A 192 -7.22 10.09 -5.72
C MET A 192 -7.54 11.60 -5.64
N SER A 193 -7.05 12.41 -6.57
CA SER A 193 -7.39 13.84 -6.65
C SER A 193 -8.88 14.11 -6.90
N PHE A 194 -9.61 13.14 -7.46
CA PHE A 194 -11.05 13.25 -7.71
C PHE A 194 -11.90 12.98 -6.45
N LYS A 195 -11.30 12.47 -5.37
CA LYS A 195 -12.03 12.03 -4.17
C LYS A 195 -12.93 13.12 -3.60
N SER A 196 -12.49 14.38 -3.57
CA SER A 196 -13.25 15.49 -2.95
C SER A 196 -14.54 15.86 -3.69
N ARG A 197 -14.81 15.26 -4.86
CA ARG A 197 -16.04 15.47 -5.63
C ARG A 197 -17.24 14.66 -5.09
N PHE A 198 -17.00 13.68 -4.21
CA PHE A 198 -17.99 12.71 -3.71
C PHE A 198 -17.98 12.61 -2.20
#